data_AF-A0A4P8XTQ3-F1
#
_entry.id   AF-A0A4P8XTQ3-F1
#
_cell.length_a   1.000
_cell.length_b   1.000
_cell.length_c   1.000
_cell.angle_alpha   90.00
_cell.angle_beta   90.00
_cell.angle_gamma   90.00
#
_symmetry.space_group_name_H-M   'P 1'
#
loop_
_entity.id
_entity.type
_entity.pdbx_description
1 polymer ?
#
loop_
_entity_poly.entity_id
_entity_poly.type
_entity_poly.pdbx_seq_one_letter_code
_entity_poly.pdbx_strand_id
1 'polypeptide(L)'
;MSNYKNISLEKGMYGVKGKSFTDVLEELDPSENYRGTSLENLDAFSRQLKRFDIKVSGKGSDTVDKFFSTSSSSALFPEYISRAVKQGMEQADVLSDIVATTTMIEGMDYRSITSEPTTDDKSLKVVMEGTQIPQTTIKTQDNLIKLHKRGRMLVSSYEAIRFQRLDLFTVTLKQIGAYIARAQLKDAVDVLINGDGNGNPASTINTSSTGNISYGDLVKLWSSLSPYELNTIIAPTASMEKLLSLTEMKDSVAGLNFQGTGKMITPMGANVIHTPEITGNYIIGVDKNCALEMVKAGDVQTEYDKLIDRQLERAAITSIAGFGKIFTGSAKVLKY
;
A
#
# COMPACT_ATOMS: atom_id res chain seq x y z
N MET A 1 -37.24 13.17 1.91
CA MET A 1 -37.35 13.13 3.39
C MET A 1 -36.30 12.15 3.90
N SER A 2 -35.57 12.52 4.96
CA SER A 2 -34.25 11.99 5.36
C SER A 2 -34.18 10.46 5.60
N ASN A 3 -33.82 9.67 4.59
CA ASN A 3 -33.70 8.21 4.69
C ASN A 3 -32.65 7.77 5.73
N TYR A 4 -31.55 8.52 5.84
CA TYR A 4 -30.46 8.20 6.76
C TYR A 4 -30.86 8.14 8.25
N LYS A 5 -31.94 8.82 8.66
CA LYS A 5 -32.40 8.86 10.06
C LYS A 5 -33.17 7.62 10.50
N ASN A 6 -33.59 6.76 9.58
CA ASN A 6 -34.44 5.60 9.85
C ASN A 6 -33.74 4.26 9.64
N ILE A 7 -32.44 4.25 9.34
CA ILE A 7 -31.67 3.02 9.12
C ILE A 7 -31.43 2.31 10.47
N SER A 8 -31.72 1.01 10.53
CA SER A 8 -31.30 0.13 11.63
C SER A 8 -29.83 -0.24 11.44
N LEU A 9 -29.00 0.10 12.41
CA LEU A 9 -27.57 -0.22 12.38
C LEU A 9 -27.31 -1.45 13.23
N GLU A 10 -26.88 -2.53 12.59
CA GLU A 10 -26.72 -3.83 13.22
C GLU A 10 -25.34 -4.42 12.95
N LYS A 11 -24.81 -5.20 13.91
CA LYS A 11 -23.52 -5.89 13.76
C LYS A 11 -23.54 -6.88 12.59
N GLY A 12 -24.71 -7.41 12.21
CA GLY A 12 -24.86 -8.33 11.07
C GLY A 12 -24.46 -7.72 9.72
N MET A 13 -24.43 -6.39 9.62
CA MET A 13 -24.04 -5.69 8.39
C MET A 13 -22.55 -5.90 8.03
N TYR A 14 -21.69 -6.23 9.01
CA TYR A 14 -20.28 -6.59 8.76
C TYR A 14 -20.10 -8.01 8.20
N GLY A 15 -21.15 -8.85 8.24
CA GLY A 15 -21.10 -10.23 7.76
C GLY A 15 -21.41 -10.41 6.27
N VAL A 16 -21.71 -9.32 5.57
CA VAL A 16 -22.05 -9.37 4.14
C VAL A 16 -20.77 -9.62 3.34
N LYS A 17 -20.68 -10.79 2.69
CA LYS A 17 -19.49 -11.19 1.92
C LYS A 17 -19.17 -10.16 0.83
N GLY A 18 -17.91 -9.75 0.78
CA GLY A 18 -17.38 -8.88 -0.28
C GLY A 18 -17.78 -7.40 -0.18
N LYS A 19 -18.45 -6.97 0.89
CA LYS A 19 -18.89 -5.58 1.08
C LYS A 19 -18.38 -5.01 2.39
N SER A 20 -17.93 -3.76 2.36
CA SER A 20 -17.66 -3.00 3.59
C SER A 20 -18.97 -2.56 4.24
N PHE A 21 -18.92 -2.19 5.51
CA PHE A 21 -20.10 -1.65 6.20
C PHE A 21 -20.60 -0.37 5.53
N THR A 22 -19.70 0.46 5.02
CA THR A 22 -20.06 1.65 4.23
C THR A 22 -20.81 1.26 2.94
N ASP A 23 -20.40 0.21 2.23
CA ASP A 23 -21.08 -0.24 1.00
C ASP A 23 -22.50 -0.72 1.29
N VAL A 24 -22.69 -1.47 2.38
CA VAL A 24 -24.03 -1.91 2.80
C VAL A 24 -24.91 -0.71 3.18
N LEU A 25 -24.33 0.31 3.82
CA LEU A 25 -25.06 1.55 4.10
C LEU A 25 -25.39 2.35 2.84
N GLU A 26 -24.53 2.33 1.83
CA GLU A 26 -24.74 3.00 0.56
C GLU A 26 -25.88 2.35 -0.24
N GLU A 27 -26.06 1.03 -0.14
CA GLU A 27 -27.21 0.34 -0.72
C GLU A 27 -28.54 0.70 -0.04
N LEU A 28 -28.50 0.87 1.29
CA LEU A 28 -29.70 1.26 2.07
C LEU A 28 -30.03 2.74 1.94
N ASP A 29 -29.02 3.59 1.76
CA ASP A 29 -29.16 5.03 1.66
C ASP A 29 -28.22 5.62 0.61
N PRO A 30 -28.57 5.49 -0.69
CA PRO A 30 -27.73 5.95 -1.78
C PRO A 30 -27.42 7.45 -1.71
N SER A 31 -26.15 7.81 -1.91
CA SER A 31 -25.66 9.20 -1.92
C SER A 31 -26.29 10.02 -3.05
N GLU A 32 -26.74 9.36 -4.13
CA GLU A 32 -27.45 10.03 -5.24
C GLU A 32 -28.70 10.78 -4.78
N ASN A 33 -29.36 10.30 -3.73
CA ASN A 33 -30.55 10.93 -3.15
C ASN A 33 -30.27 12.28 -2.46
N TYR A 34 -28.99 12.64 -2.30
CA TYR A 34 -28.55 13.83 -1.58
C TYR A 34 -27.86 14.87 -2.47
N ARG A 35 -27.81 14.66 -3.80
CA ARG A 35 -27.30 15.65 -4.75
C ARG A 35 -28.05 16.98 -4.63
N GLY A 36 -27.34 18.10 -4.57
CA GLY A 36 -27.92 19.43 -4.38
C GLY A 36 -28.37 19.74 -2.95
N THR A 37 -28.11 18.86 -1.98
CA THR A 37 -28.40 19.10 -0.56
C THR A 37 -27.13 19.43 0.22
N SER A 38 -27.27 19.94 1.45
CA SER A 38 -26.14 20.18 2.36
C SER A 38 -25.41 18.90 2.81
N LEU A 39 -25.87 17.72 2.38
CA LEU A 39 -25.30 16.40 2.67
C LEU A 39 -24.65 15.74 1.44
N GLU A 40 -24.59 16.42 0.30
CA GLU A 40 -24.05 15.86 -0.95
C GLU A 40 -22.61 15.35 -0.83
N ASN A 41 -21.78 16.03 -0.04
CA ASN A 41 -20.37 15.66 0.15
C ASN A 41 -20.14 14.61 1.26
N LEU A 42 -21.20 14.04 1.85
CA LEU A 42 -21.11 13.07 2.93
C LEU A 42 -21.53 11.69 2.44
N ASP A 43 -20.62 10.72 2.57
CA ASP A 43 -20.93 9.31 2.33
C ASP A 43 -21.92 8.75 3.36
N ALA A 44 -22.46 7.56 3.10
CA ALA A 44 -23.49 6.97 3.96
C ALA A 44 -23.02 6.81 5.43
N PHE A 45 -21.75 6.47 5.64
CA PHE A 45 -21.16 6.40 6.98
C PHE A 45 -21.09 7.76 7.68
N SER A 46 -20.61 8.81 7.01
CA SER A 46 -20.53 10.16 7.58
C SER A 46 -21.91 10.75 7.83
N ARG A 47 -22.92 10.39 7.04
CA ARG A 47 -24.32 10.72 7.30
C ARG A 47 -24.81 10.08 8.60
N GLN A 48 -24.43 8.83 8.89
CA GLN A 48 -24.71 8.19 10.18
C GLN A 48 -23.95 8.85 11.34
N LEU A 49 -22.67 9.22 11.17
CA LEU A 49 -21.96 9.99 12.21
C LEU A 49 -22.67 11.31 12.52
N LYS A 50 -23.14 12.02 11.50
CA LYS A 50 -23.92 13.27 11.66
C LYS A 50 -25.27 13.04 12.34
N ARG A 51 -25.92 11.89 12.11
CA ARG A 51 -27.19 11.51 12.79
C ARG A 51 -27.01 11.43 14.31
N PHE A 52 -25.89 10.89 14.77
CA PHE A 52 -25.58 10.73 16.19
C PHE A 52 -24.73 11.88 16.76
N ASP A 53 -24.52 12.96 15.98
CA ASP A 53 -23.66 14.10 16.32
C ASP A 53 -22.21 13.69 16.70
N ILE A 54 -21.68 12.61 16.15
CA ILE A 54 -20.32 12.15 16.49
C ILE A 54 -19.28 12.92 15.68
N LYS A 55 -18.46 13.72 16.36
CA LYS A 55 -17.36 14.50 15.76
C LYS A 55 -16.05 13.75 15.96
N VAL A 56 -15.63 13.08 14.89
CA VAL A 56 -14.40 12.29 14.86
C VAL A 56 -13.13 13.13 14.76
N SER A 57 -13.23 14.38 14.29
CA SER A 57 -12.07 15.24 14.08
C SER A 57 -12.26 16.72 14.47
N GLY A 58 -11.16 17.38 14.84
CA GLY A 58 -11.07 18.84 15.02
C GLY A 58 -11.21 19.34 16.47
N LYS A 59 -11.17 20.67 16.68
CA LYS A 59 -11.14 21.29 18.04
C LYS A 59 -12.28 20.87 18.98
N GLY A 60 -13.40 20.44 18.41
CA GLY A 60 -14.56 19.90 19.15
C GLY A 60 -14.74 18.40 18.99
N SER A 61 -13.66 17.62 18.81
CA SER A 61 -13.74 16.17 18.72
C SER A 61 -14.30 15.57 20.00
N ASP A 62 -15.23 14.63 19.81
CA ASP A 62 -15.87 13.92 20.91
C ASP A 62 -14.93 12.84 21.49
N THR A 63 -15.32 12.30 22.64
CA THR A 63 -14.68 11.11 23.20
C THR A 63 -15.21 9.84 22.56
N VAL A 64 -14.45 8.75 22.67
CA VAL A 64 -14.88 7.43 22.18
C VAL A 64 -16.22 7.00 22.81
N ASP A 65 -16.50 7.42 24.04
CA ASP A 65 -17.78 7.17 24.72
C ASP A 65 -19.02 7.51 23.89
N LYS A 66 -18.95 8.54 23.04
CA LYS A 66 -20.11 8.96 22.23
C LYS A 66 -20.59 7.87 21.27
N PHE A 67 -19.70 7.00 20.79
CA PHE A 67 -20.08 5.81 20.02
C PHE A 67 -20.90 4.81 20.83
N PHE A 68 -20.72 4.75 22.14
CA PHE A 68 -21.37 3.78 23.03
C PHE A 68 -22.60 4.35 23.75
N SER A 69 -23.03 5.56 23.40
CA SER A 69 -24.24 6.19 23.93
C SER A 69 -25.53 5.42 23.58
N THR A 70 -25.57 4.79 22.40
CA THR A 70 -26.71 3.97 21.95
C THR A 70 -26.23 2.66 21.32
N SER A 71 -27.09 1.64 21.30
CA SER A 71 -26.79 0.38 20.62
C SER A 71 -26.54 0.59 19.12
N SER A 72 -27.31 1.44 18.46
CA SER A 72 -27.16 1.75 17.04
C SER A 72 -25.86 2.49 16.72
N SER A 73 -25.44 3.45 17.55
CA SER A 73 -24.16 4.14 17.35
C SER A 73 -22.95 3.21 17.57
N SER A 74 -23.08 2.23 18.46
CA SER A 74 -21.97 1.30 18.76
C SER A 74 -21.62 0.42 17.56
N ALA A 75 -22.58 0.17 16.66
CA ALA A 75 -22.35 -0.54 15.41
C ALA A 75 -21.46 0.23 14.44
N LEU A 76 -21.29 1.55 14.59
CA LEU A 76 -20.42 2.38 13.73
C LEU A 76 -18.94 2.33 14.12
N PHE A 77 -18.62 1.87 15.33
CA PHE A 77 -17.27 1.95 15.88
C PHE A 77 -16.24 1.07 15.15
N PRO A 78 -16.54 -0.20 14.77
CA PRO A 78 -15.59 -1.02 14.01
C PRO A 78 -15.28 -0.45 12.62
N GLU A 79 -16.27 0.13 11.93
CA GLU A 79 -16.06 0.81 10.65
C GLU A 79 -15.20 2.07 10.80
N TYR A 80 -15.43 2.85 11.87
CA TYR A 80 -14.58 3.99 12.20
C TYR A 80 -13.10 3.57 12.35
N ILE A 81 -12.83 2.48 13.08
CA ILE A 81 -11.47 1.94 13.23
C ILE A 81 -10.89 1.54 11.86
N SER A 82 -11.66 0.78 11.08
CA SER A 82 -11.24 0.29 9.76
C SER A 82 -10.86 1.45 8.83
N ARG A 83 -11.67 2.51 8.79
CA ARG A 83 -11.40 3.71 7.98
C ARG A 83 -10.19 4.50 8.46
N ALA A 84 -10.04 4.69 9.78
CA ALA A 84 -8.88 5.40 10.32
C ALA A 84 -7.56 4.66 9.99
N VAL A 85 -7.57 3.33 10.08
CA VAL A 85 -6.41 2.50 9.72
C VAL A 85 -6.17 2.52 8.22
N LYS A 86 -7.20 2.37 7.38
CA LYS A 86 -7.10 2.44 5.93
C LYS A 86 -6.54 3.78 5.47
N GLN A 87 -7.01 4.89 6.04
CA GLN A 87 -6.44 6.21 5.79
C GLN A 87 -4.96 6.29 6.19
N GLY A 88 -4.57 5.65 7.30
CA GLY A 88 -3.16 5.56 7.70
C GLY A 88 -2.31 4.73 6.74
N MET A 89 -2.87 3.65 6.18
CA MET A 89 -2.22 2.84 5.15
C MET A 89 -2.04 3.66 3.86
N GLU A 90 -3.08 4.33 3.38
CA GLU A 90 -3.04 5.17 2.18
C GLU A 90 -2.06 6.34 2.31
N GLN A 91 -2.00 7.00 3.48
CA GLN A 91 -1.04 8.09 3.73
C GLN A 91 0.43 7.63 3.74
N ALA A 92 0.66 6.36 4.07
CA ALA A 92 1.98 5.74 4.08
C ALA A 92 2.21 4.83 2.86
N ASP A 93 1.29 4.84 1.88
CA ASP A 93 1.34 3.93 0.75
C ASP A 93 2.36 4.41 -0.28
N VAL A 94 3.51 3.74 -0.25
CA VAL A 94 4.59 3.90 -1.23
C VAL A 94 4.61 2.71 -2.21
N LEU A 95 3.79 1.69 -1.99
CA LEU A 95 3.72 0.52 -2.87
C LEU A 95 3.17 0.87 -4.24
N SER A 96 2.28 1.87 -4.32
CA SER A 96 1.77 2.41 -5.59
C SER A 96 2.87 2.92 -6.53
N ASP A 97 4.04 3.30 -6.01
CA ASP A 97 5.19 3.74 -6.80
C ASP A 97 6.15 2.60 -7.21
N ILE A 98 5.90 1.38 -6.74
CA ILE A 98 6.73 0.18 -6.97
C ILE A 98 5.97 -0.90 -7.77
N VAL A 99 4.65 -0.98 -7.58
CA VAL A 99 3.79 -2.02 -8.13
C VAL A 99 3.18 -1.58 -9.46
N ALA A 100 3.19 -2.48 -10.45
CA ALA A 100 2.61 -2.26 -11.77
C ALA A 100 1.08 -2.46 -11.79
N THR A 101 0.59 -3.45 -11.05
CA THR A 101 -0.83 -3.80 -11.00
C THR A 101 -1.19 -4.41 -9.66
N THR A 102 -2.41 -4.12 -9.20
CA THR A 102 -3.00 -4.74 -8.02
C THR A 102 -4.13 -5.67 -8.45
N THR A 103 -4.02 -6.95 -8.07
CA THR A 103 -5.03 -7.98 -8.33
C THR A 103 -5.76 -8.31 -7.03
N MET A 104 -7.10 -8.21 -7.05
CA MET A 104 -7.95 -8.60 -5.93
C MET A 104 -8.38 -10.05 -6.09
N ILE A 105 -8.23 -10.84 -5.03
CA ILE A 105 -8.65 -12.25 -5.00
C ILE A 105 -9.55 -12.53 -3.79
N GLU A 106 -10.42 -13.51 -3.92
CA GLU A 106 -11.28 -13.99 -2.83
C GLU A 106 -10.72 -15.24 -2.13
N GLY A 107 -9.65 -15.84 -2.69
CA GLY A 107 -8.99 -17.05 -2.18
C GLY A 107 -7.59 -16.78 -1.61
N MET A 108 -6.95 -17.82 -1.06
CA MET A 108 -5.56 -17.75 -0.56
C MET A 108 -4.51 -18.18 -1.60
N ASP A 109 -4.95 -18.83 -2.68
CA ASP A 109 -4.06 -19.35 -3.72
C ASP A 109 -4.22 -18.50 -4.99
N TYR A 110 -3.11 -17.94 -5.46
CA TYR A 110 -3.07 -17.22 -6.73
C TYR A 110 -1.77 -17.50 -7.47
N ARG A 111 -1.90 -17.72 -8.79
CA ARG A 111 -0.78 -17.89 -9.71
C ARG A 111 -0.76 -16.69 -10.63
N SER A 112 0.37 -15.98 -10.65
CA SER A 112 0.56 -14.88 -11.59
C SER A 112 0.79 -15.41 -13.00
N ILE A 113 0.56 -14.55 -13.98
CA ILE A 113 0.91 -14.77 -15.37
C ILE A 113 2.28 -14.15 -15.63
N THR A 114 3.11 -14.86 -16.38
CA THR A 114 4.37 -14.33 -16.88
C THR A 114 4.45 -14.54 -18.39
N SER A 115 5.09 -13.60 -19.05
CA SER A 115 5.33 -13.65 -20.48
C SER A 115 6.75 -13.18 -20.71
N GLU A 116 7.70 -14.11 -20.73
CA GLU A 116 9.07 -13.80 -21.16
C GLU A 116 9.23 -14.20 -22.63
N PRO A 117 8.97 -13.28 -23.60
CA PRO A 117 9.30 -13.53 -24.99
C PRO A 117 10.81 -13.73 -25.11
N THR A 118 11.22 -14.66 -25.98
CA THR A 118 12.65 -14.88 -26.25
C THR A 118 13.28 -13.63 -26.86
N THR A 119 14.60 -13.49 -26.79
CA THR A 119 15.31 -12.33 -27.37
C THR A 119 15.02 -12.16 -28.86
N ASP A 120 14.76 -13.25 -29.59
CA ASP A 120 14.33 -13.21 -30.99
C ASP A 120 12.88 -12.73 -31.15
N ASP A 121 11.95 -13.14 -30.27
CA ASP A 121 10.55 -12.68 -30.29
C ASP A 121 10.41 -11.19 -29.93
N LYS A 122 11.32 -10.65 -29.11
CA LYS A 122 11.36 -9.22 -28.76
C LYS A 122 11.76 -8.34 -29.94
N SER A 123 12.56 -8.87 -30.87
CA SER A 123 12.84 -8.20 -32.12
C SER A 123 11.62 -8.39 -33.03
N LEU A 124 10.71 -7.42 -33.04
CA LEU A 124 9.58 -7.38 -33.96
C LEU A 124 10.08 -7.24 -35.40
N LYS A 125 10.57 -8.35 -35.98
CA LYS A 125 11.12 -8.40 -37.34
C LYS A 125 9.99 -8.06 -38.33
N VAL A 126 10.31 -7.28 -39.37
CA VAL A 126 9.37 -6.96 -40.45
C VAL A 126 8.96 -8.27 -41.13
N VAL A 127 7.68 -8.63 -41.01
CA VAL A 127 7.13 -9.87 -41.57
C VAL A 127 6.74 -9.60 -43.02
N MET A 128 7.29 -10.36 -43.97
CA MET A 128 6.85 -10.33 -45.37
C MET A 128 5.54 -11.10 -45.53
N GLU A 129 4.83 -10.87 -46.63
CA GLU A 129 3.59 -11.58 -46.95
C GLU A 129 3.85 -13.10 -47.02
N GLY A 130 3.12 -13.89 -46.22
CA GLY A 130 3.28 -15.35 -46.12
C GLY A 130 4.22 -15.87 -45.02
N THR A 131 4.93 -15.00 -44.29
CA THR A 131 5.76 -15.41 -43.14
C THR A 131 4.97 -15.46 -41.83
N GLN A 132 5.32 -16.41 -40.96
CA GLN A 132 4.69 -16.57 -39.65
C GLN A 132 5.01 -15.38 -38.74
N ILE A 133 3.97 -14.75 -38.19
CA ILE A 133 4.09 -13.65 -37.22
C ILE A 133 4.69 -14.21 -35.92
N PRO A 134 5.69 -13.55 -35.30
CA PRO A 134 6.25 -13.99 -34.02
C PRO A 134 5.14 -14.08 -32.95
N GLN A 135 5.09 -15.22 -32.26
CA GLN A 135 4.05 -15.54 -31.28
C GLN A 135 4.59 -15.41 -29.87
N THR A 136 4.07 -14.46 -29.10
CA THR A 136 4.35 -14.35 -27.67
C THR A 136 3.44 -15.29 -26.89
N THR A 137 4.02 -16.25 -26.15
CA THR A 137 3.24 -17.17 -25.31
C THR A 137 3.16 -16.65 -23.88
N ILE A 138 1.94 -16.41 -23.39
CA ILE A 138 1.67 -16.08 -21.99
C ILE A 138 1.50 -17.40 -21.23
N LYS A 139 2.22 -17.59 -20.12
CA LYS A 139 2.13 -18.79 -19.28
C LYS A 139 1.78 -18.41 -17.84
N THR A 140 1.05 -19.27 -17.15
CA THR A 140 0.91 -19.17 -15.69
C THR A 140 2.20 -19.62 -15.02
N GLN A 141 2.60 -18.94 -13.95
CA GLN A 141 3.75 -19.36 -13.14
C GLN A 141 3.50 -20.69 -12.44
N ASP A 142 4.59 -21.43 -12.17
CA ASP A 142 4.54 -22.74 -11.54
C ASP A 142 4.25 -22.64 -10.03
N ASN A 143 4.87 -21.67 -9.34
CA ASN A 143 4.68 -21.46 -7.91
C ASN A 143 3.61 -20.41 -7.59
N LEU A 144 2.92 -20.66 -6.47
CA LEU A 144 1.94 -19.75 -5.90
C LEU A 144 2.62 -18.54 -5.25
N ILE A 145 2.00 -17.37 -5.40
CA ILE A 145 2.42 -16.18 -4.65
C ILE A 145 2.07 -16.40 -3.18
N LYS A 146 3.08 -16.23 -2.31
CA LYS A 146 2.88 -16.32 -0.85
C LYS A 146 2.17 -15.07 -0.35
N LEU A 147 0.95 -15.25 0.14
CA LEU A 147 0.20 -14.20 0.81
C LEU A 147 0.62 -14.11 2.28
N HIS A 148 0.95 -12.92 2.73
CA HIS A 148 1.28 -12.63 4.12
C HIS A 148 0.13 -11.88 4.80
N LYS A 149 -0.41 -12.48 5.87
CA LYS A 149 -1.37 -11.82 6.75
C LYS A 149 -0.60 -10.90 7.71
N ARG A 150 -0.67 -9.59 7.49
CA ARG A 150 -0.08 -8.56 8.34
C ARG A 150 -1.19 -7.90 9.16
N GLY A 151 -0.99 -7.75 10.45
CA GLY A 151 -2.00 -7.15 11.30
C GLY A 151 -1.51 -6.88 12.70
N ARG A 152 -2.30 -6.13 13.46
CA ARG A 152 -2.01 -5.80 14.84
C ARG A 152 -3.28 -5.86 15.68
N MET A 153 -3.13 -6.42 16.87
CA MET A 153 -4.19 -6.45 17.86
C MET A 153 -4.05 -5.23 18.77
N LEU A 154 -5.10 -4.43 18.84
CA LEU A 154 -5.29 -3.39 19.84
C LEU A 154 -5.90 -4.02 21.08
N VAL A 155 -5.20 -3.91 22.20
CA VAL A 155 -5.68 -4.34 23.51
C VAL A 155 -5.57 -3.16 24.44
N SER A 156 -6.70 -2.72 24.98
CA SER A 156 -6.74 -1.69 26.02
C SER A 156 -7.91 -1.94 26.96
N SER A 157 -7.84 -1.37 28.16
CA SER A 157 -8.99 -1.39 29.06
C SER A 157 -10.09 -0.49 28.50
N TYR A 158 -11.33 -0.89 28.76
CA TYR A 158 -12.53 -0.17 28.35
C TYR A 158 -12.50 1.28 28.83
N GLU A 159 -12.13 1.49 30.10
CA GLU A 159 -12.02 2.82 30.70
C GLU A 159 -10.95 3.68 30.03
N ALA A 160 -9.82 3.08 29.64
CA ALA A 160 -8.70 3.81 29.05
C ALA A 160 -9.01 4.31 27.64
N ILE A 161 -9.84 3.62 26.84
CA ILE A 161 -10.25 4.08 25.51
C ILE A 161 -11.43 5.05 25.59
N ARG A 162 -12.43 4.77 26.43
CA ARG A 162 -13.72 5.47 26.47
C ARG A 162 -13.59 6.99 26.64
N PHE A 163 -12.66 7.44 27.47
CA PHE A 163 -12.45 8.86 27.76
C PHE A 163 -11.43 9.55 26.86
N GLN A 164 -10.81 8.84 25.92
CA GLN A 164 -9.88 9.44 24.96
C GLN A 164 -10.65 10.21 23.90
N ARG A 165 -10.05 11.32 23.44
CA ARG A 165 -10.55 12.05 22.28
C ARG A 165 -10.35 11.23 21.01
N LEU A 166 -11.36 11.27 20.15
CA LEU A 166 -11.34 10.58 18.86
C LEU A 166 -10.19 11.04 17.97
N ASP A 167 -9.79 12.32 18.03
CA ASP A 167 -8.62 12.82 17.29
C ASP A 167 -7.33 12.08 17.65
N LEU A 168 -7.00 12.01 18.95
CA LEU A 168 -5.78 11.37 19.41
C LEU A 168 -5.80 9.87 19.13
N PHE A 169 -6.97 9.25 19.30
CA PHE A 169 -7.17 7.85 18.96
C PHE A 169 -7.06 7.61 17.43
N THR A 170 -7.54 8.53 16.59
CA THR A 170 -7.37 8.45 15.13
C THR A 170 -5.90 8.47 14.76
N VAL A 171 -5.07 9.29 15.40
CA VAL A 171 -3.63 9.35 15.12
C VAL A 171 -2.95 8.02 15.42
N THR A 172 -3.29 7.36 16.52
CA THR A 172 -2.71 6.05 16.85
C THR A 172 -3.18 4.96 15.88
N LEU A 173 -4.44 4.99 15.46
CA LEU A 173 -4.98 4.07 14.43
C LEU A 173 -4.30 4.27 13.07
N LYS A 174 -4.09 5.53 12.66
CA LYS A 174 -3.35 5.84 11.43
C LYS A 174 -1.92 5.32 11.47
N GLN A 175 -1.27 5.45 12.62
CA GLN A 175 0.08 4.93 12.81
C GLN A 175 0.13 3.40 12.68
N ILE A 176 -0.91 2.68 13.14
CA ILE A 176 -1.03 1.23 12.93
C ILE A 176 -1.16 0.90 11.45
N GLY A 177 -1.98 1.66 10.71
CA GLY A 177 -2.06 1.54 9.26
C GLY A 177 -0.73 1.75 8.57
N ALA A 178 0.00 2.80 8.95
CA ALA A 178 1.33 3.07 8.43
C ALA A 178 2.33 1.92 8.69
N TYR A 179 2.27 1.27 9.85
CA TYR A 179 3.10 0.09 10.13
C TYR A 179 2.74 -1.11 9.24
N ILE A 180 1.45 -1.32 8.94
CA ILE A 180 1.02 -2.39 8.02
C ILE A 180 1.55 -2.13 6.61
N ALA A 181 1.39 -0.90 6.10
CA ALA A 181 1.91 -0.50 4.79
C ALA A 181 3.43 -0.66 4.69
N ARG A 182 4.18 -0.25 5.72
CA ARG A 182 5.63 -0.44 5.80
C ARG A 182 6.06 -1.91 5.82
N ALA A 183 5.33 -2.77 6.53
CA ALA A 183 5.57 -4.20 6.54
C ALA A 183 5.31 -4.83 5.16
N GLN A 184 4.24 -4.42 4.47
CA GLN A 184 3.96 -4.84 3.10
C GLN A 184 5.04 -4.36 2.12
N LEU A 185 5.56 -3.14 2.29
CA LEU A 185 6.69 -2.64 1.51
C LEU A 185 7.95 -3.47 1.72
N LYS A 186 8.23 -3.88 2.96
CA LYS A 186 9.33 -4.81 3.23
C LYS A 186 9.13 -6.13 2.49
N ASP A 187 7.93 -6.71 2.54
CA ASP A 187 7.61 -7.95 1.82
C ASP A 187 7.80 -7.79 0.29
N ALA A 188 7.40 -6.64 -0.28
CA ALA A 188 7.61 -6.33 -1.69
C ALA A 188 9.10 -6.25 -2.08
N VAL A 189 9.91 -5.59 -1.25
CA VAL A 189 11.35 -5.48 -1.51
C VAL A 189 12.06 -6.82 -1.32
N ASP A 190 11.66 -7.63 -0.34
CA ASP A 190 12.20 -8.97 -0.14
C ASP A 190 11.92 -9.84 -1.37
N VAL A 191 10.75 -9.73 -1.99
CA VAL A 191 10.41 -10.40 -3.26
C VAL A 191 11.23 -9.83 -4.44
N LEU A 192 11.47 -8.52 -4.50
CA LEU A 192 12.32 -7.94 -5.53
C LEU A 192 13.75 -8.51 -5.49
N ILE A 193 14.32 -8.63 -4.30
CA ILE A 193 15.71 -9.09 -4.10
C ILE A 193 15.80 -10.60 -4.28
N ASN A 194 14.99 -11.36 -3.53
CA ASN A 194 15.14 -12.82 -3.41
C ASN A 194 14.28 -13.60 -4.42
N GLY A 195 13.35 -12.94 -5.10
CA GLY A 195 12.36 -13.58 -5.97
C GLY A 195 11.11 -14.04 -5.21
N ASP A 196 10.08 -14.42 -5.97
CA ASP A 196 8.79 -14.92 -5.46
C ASP A 196 8.75 -16.45 -5.29
N GLY A 197 9.88 -17.12 -5.54
CA GLY A 197 10.00 -18.58 -5.51
C GLY A 197 10.03 -19.22 -6.90
N ASN A 198 9.81 -18.48 -7.99
CA ASN A 198 9.95 -18.98 -9.36
C ASN A 198 11.38 -18.87 -9.92
N GLY A 199 12.40 -18.80 -9.06
CA GLY A 199 13.79 -18.68 -9.49
C GLY A 199 14.11 -17.35 -10.19
N ASN A 200 13.45 -16.26 -9.78
CA ASN A 200 13.51 -14.93 -10.39
C ASN A 200 14.16 -13.82 -9.52
N PRO A 201 15.25 -14.07 -8.75
CA PRO A 201 15.89 -13.03 -7.95
C PRO A 201 16.43 -11.89 -8.84
N ALA A 202 16.49 -10.68 -8.30
CA ALA A 202 17.05 -9.56 -9.04
C ALA A 202 18.56 -9.75 -9.26
N SER A 203 19.00 -9.51 -10.50
CA SER A 203 20.43 -9.57 -10.84
C SER A 203 21.20 -8.52 -10.04
N THR A 204 22.33 -8.93 -9.46
CA THR A 204 23.19 -8.04 -8.68
C THR A 204 24.28 -7.43 -9.56
N ILE A 205 24.52 -6.13 -9.40
CA ILE A 205 25.61 -5.37 -9.99
C ILE A 205 26.47 -4.88 -8.84
N ASN A 206 27.77 -5.07 -8.92
CA ASN A 206 28.69 -4.55 -7.91
C ASN A 206 29.19 -3.18 -8.35
N THR A 207 29.35 -2.27 -7.39
CA THR A 207 30.01 -0.98 -7.64
C THR A 207 31.48 -1.18 -7.98
N SER A 208 32.02 -0.17 -8.65
CA SER A 208 33.43 -0.13 -9.06
C SER A 208 34.38 -0.01 -7.86
N SER A 209 33.88 0.49 -6.72
CA SER A 209 34.61 0.64 -5.46
C SER A 209 33.77 0.13 -4.29
N THR A 210 34.33 -0.78 -3.50
CA THR A 210 33.66 -1.33 -2.32
C THR A 210 33.36 -0.24 -1.30
N GLY A 211 32.13 -0.22 -0.78
CA GLY A 211 31.69 0.66 0.28
C GLY A 211 31.26 2.06 -0.16
N ASN A 212 31.47 2.44 -1.42
CA ASN A 212 31.07 3.75 -1.93
C ASN A 212 30.23 3.66 -3.21
N ILE A 213 29.32 4.62 -3.38
CA ILE A 213 28.51 4.76 -4.59
C ILE A 213 29.07 5.95 -5.37
N SER A 214 29.37 5.74 -6.65
CA SER A 214 29.70 6.84 -7.57
C SER A 214 28.54 7.11 -8.53
N TYR A 215 28.50 8.30 -9.12
CA TYR A 215 27.51 8.61 -10.15
C TYR A 215 27.61 7.66 -11.36
N GLY A 216 28.82 7.23 -11.72
CA GLY A 216 29.05 6.24 -12.77
C GLY A 216 28.42 4.87 -12.47
N ASP A 217 28.33 4.47 -11.20
CA ASP A 217 27.65 3.23 -10.81
C ASP A 217 26.11 3.34 -10.96
N LEU A 218 25.54 4.53 -10.75
CA LEU A 218 24.12 4.79 -11.03
C LEU A 218 23.82 4.74 -12.54
N VAL A 219 24.73 5.26 -13.38
CA VAL A 219 24.61 5.15 -14.85
C VAL A 219 24.75 3.69 -15.31
N LYS A 220 25.60 2.89 -14.65
CA LYS A 220 25.67 1.43 -14.88
C LYS A 220 24.36 0.75 -14.49
N LEU A 221 23.77 1.11 -13.36
CA LEU A 221 22.46 0.60 -12.97
C LEU A 221 21.41 0.94 -14.04
N TRP A 222 21.34 2.20 -14.49
CA TRP A 222 20.43 2.63 -15.54
C TRP A 222 20.61 1.86 -16.85
N SER A 223 21.83 1.80 -17.39
CA SER A 223 22.12 1.09 -18.65
C SER A 223 21.85 -0.42 -18.55
N SER A 224 22.08 -1.00 -17.37
CA SER A 224 21.81 -2.41 -17.14
C SER A 224 20.33 -2.76 -17.14
N LEU A 225 19.42 -1.82 -16.84
CA LEU A 225 17.98 -2.08 -16.87
C LEU A 225 17.44 -2.20 -18.30
N SER A 226 18.17 -1.75 -19.32
CA SER A 226 17.77 -1.87 -20.73
C SER A 226 17.40 -3.32 -21.05
N PRO A 227 16.21 -3.60 -21.64
CA PRO A 227 15.28 -2.69 -22.33
C PRO A 227 14.23 -1.96 -21.46
N TYR A 228 14.26 -2.14 -20.14
CA TYR A 228 13.33 -1.50 -19.19
C TYR A 228 13.82 -0.12 -18.74
N GLU A 229 12.91 0.72 -18.25
CA GLU A 229 13.21 2.09 -17.82
C GLU A 229 13.42 2.17 -16.31
N LEU A 230 14.54 2.75 -15.88
CA LEU A 230 14.76 3.05 -14.47
C LEU A 230 13.89 4.25 -14.06
N ASN A 231 12.73 3.98 -13.49
CA ASN A 231 11.79 5.01 -13.03
C ASN A 231 11.67 5.09 -11.51
N THR A 232 12.07 4.05 -10.77
CA THR A 232 12.01 4.02 -9.32
C THR A 232 13.31 3.47 -8.76
N ILE A 233 13.87 4.17 -7.77
CA ILE A 233 15.05 3.76 -7.01
C ILE A 233 14.64 3.55 -5.56
N ILE A 234 14.89 2.36 -5.02
CA ILE A 234 14.62 2.03 -3.63
C ILE A 234 15.94 2.00 -2.88
N ALA A 235 16.04 2.79 -1.81
CA ALA A 235 17.27 2.90 -1.01
C ALA A 235 16.98 2.82 0.51
N PRO A 236 17.71 1.94 1.23
CA PRO A 236 17.84 2.00 2.68
C PRO A 236 18.38 3.35 3.19
N THR A 237 18.16 3.68 4.45
CA THR A 237 18.64 4.95 5.06
C THR A 237 20.14 5.18 4.84
N ALA A 238 20.98 4.16 5.07
CA ALA A 238 22.43 4.28 4.89
C ALA A 238 22.85 4.50 3.42
N SER A 239 22.12 3.89 2.48
CA SER A 239 22.32 4.11 1.04
C SER A 239 21.82 5.48 0.60
N MET A 240 20.75 5.97 1.22
CA MET A 240 20.20 7.30 0.98
C MET A 240 21.19 8.39 1.39
N GLU A 241 21.79 8.28 2.56
CA GLU A 241 22.83 9.22 3.02
C GLU A 241 23.98 9.31 2.02
N LYS A 242 24.46 8.16 1.51
CA LYS A 242 25.51 8.10 0.50
C LYS A 242 25.08 8.71 -0.83
N LEU A 243 23.87 8.40 -1.30
CA LEU A 243 23.31 8.95 -2.53
C LEU A 243 23.17 10.48 -2.45
N LEU A 244 22.65 11.00 -1.33
CA LEU A 244 22.52 12.45 -1.09
C LEU A 244 23.89 13.13 -0.92
N SER A 245 24.91 12.38 -0.52
CA SER A 245 26.27 12.92 -0.36
C SER A 245 27.04 13.10 -1.68
N LEU A 246 26.52 12.60 -2.81
CA LEU A 246 27.13 12.73 -4.12
C LEU A 246 27.28 14.21 -4.53
N THR A 247 28.41 14.54 -5.15
CA THR A 247 28.72 15.91 -5.60
C THR A 247 27.69 16.46 -6.58
N GLU A 248 27.18 15.59 -7.45
CA GLU A 248 26.17 15.87 -8.47
C GLU A 248 24.78 16.13 -7.86
N MET A 249 24.55 15.65 -6.63
CA MET A 249 23.30 15.87 -5.87
C MET A 249 23.39 17.08 -4.92
N LYS A 250 24.61 17.59 -4.69
CA LYS A 250 24.91 18.74 -3.83
C LYS A 250 24.88 20.09 -4.57
N ASP A 251 24.46 20.11 -5.83
CA ASP A 251 24.34 21.36 -6.60
C ASP A 251 23.36 22.34 -5.93
N SER A 252 23.68 23.63 -6.00
CA SER A 252 22.91 24.75 -5.46
C SER A 252 21.43 24.75 -5.88
N VAL A 253 21.14 24.33 -7.11
CA VAL A 253 19.77 24.18 -7.65
C VAL A 253 19.06 22.96 -7.04
N ALA A 254 19.80 21.88 -6.76
CA ALA A 254 19.28 20.70 -6.08
C ALA A 254 18.97 20.97 -4.60
N GLY A 255 19.85 21.73 -3.93
CA GLY A 255 19.63 22.23 -2.58
C GLY A 255 18.39 23.13 -2.47
N LEU A 256 18.18 24.02 -3.43
CA LEU A 256 17.03 24.94 -3.43
C LEU A 256 15.69 24.19 -3.55
N ASN A 257 15.60 23.22 -4.47
CA ASN A 257 14.39 22.40 -4.64
C ASN A 257 14.13 21.50 -3.43
N PHE A 258 15.18 20.91 -2.84
CA PHE A 258 15.05 20.10 -1.64
C PHE A 258 14.61 20.93 -0.43
N GLN A 259 15.21 22.10 -0.21
CA GLN A 259 14.82 23.01 0.88
C GLN A 259 13.43 23.62 0.69
N GLY A 260 13.02 23.89 -0.56
CA GLY A 260 11.73 24.51 -0.87
C GLY A 260 10.53 23.55 -0.91
N THR A 261 10.74 22.30 -1.36
CA THR A 261 9.63 21.34 -1.58
C THR A 261 9.69 20.13 -0.67
N GLY A 262 10.81 19.89 0.02
CA GLY A 262 11.05 18.65 0.77
C GLY A 262 11.18 17.40 -0.10
N LYS A 263 11.07 17.53 -1.44
CA LYS A 263 11.22 16.44 -2.40
C LYS A 263 12.67 16.40 -2.90
N MET A 264 13.23 15.20 -2.99
CA MET A 264 14.59 14.98 -3.47
C MET A 264 14.68 15.30 -4.96
N ILE A 265 15.77 15.92 -5.42
CA ILE A 265 16.15 15.82 -6.83
C ILE A 265 16.44 14.35 -7.10
N THR A 266 15.77 13.82 -8.11
CA THR A 266 15.87 12.41 -8.47
C THR A 266 17.01 12.22 -9.48
N PRO A 267 17.99 11.35 -9.21
CA PRO A 267 18.99 11.04 -10.21
C PRO A 267 18.30 10.42 -11.43
N MET A 268 18.56 10.99 -12.60
CA MET A 268 18.07 10.50 -13.89
C MET A 268 16.53 10.52 -14.05
N GLY A 269 15.81 11.31 -13.24
CA GLY A 269 14.34 11.39 -13.28
C GLY A 269 13.61 10.25 -12.58
N ALA A 270 14.32 9.33 -11.92
CA ALA A 270 13.74 8.18 -11.23
C ALA A 270 13.28 8.53 -9.80
N ASN A 271 12.04 8.23 -9.42
CA ASN A 271 11.51 8.49 -8.08
C ASN A 271 12.33 7.73 -7.02
N VAL A 272 12.87 8.47 -6.05
CA VAL A 272 13.71 7.89 -4.99
C VAL A 272 12.86 7.62 -3.77
N ILE A 273 12.70 6.34 -3.43
CA ILE A 273 11.92 5.84 -2.31
C ILE A 273 12.85 5.52 -1.14
N HIS A 274 12.65 6.23 -0.04
CA HIS A 274 13.32 5.94 1.22
C HIS A 274 12.61 4.79 1.94
N THR A 275 13.34 3.70 2.19
CA THR A 275 12.84 2.54 2.91
C THR A 275 13.64 2.29 4.19
N PRO A 276 13.20 2.83 5.35
CA PRO A 276 13.96 2.69 6.59
C PRO A 276 13.88 1.28 7.22
N GLU A 277 12.86 0.49 6.86
CA GLU A 277 12.63 -0.87 7.42
C GLU A 277 13.63 -1.92 6.93
N ILE A 278 14.45 -1.54 5.96
CA ILE A 278 15.40 -2.43 5.29
C ILE A 278 16.80 -1.94 5.62
N THR A 279 17.66 -2.88 5.98
CA THR A 279 19.07 -2.63 6.27
C THR A 279 19.94 -3.32 5.24
N GLY A 280 20.85 -2.57 4.64
CA GLY A 280 21.75 -3.10 3.64
C GLY A 280 22.54 -2.02 2.91
N ASN A 281 23.65 -2.43 2.33
CA ASN A 281 24.48 -1.59 1.47
C ASN A 281 24.12 -1.87 0.00
N TYR A 282 22.89 -1.50 -0.38
CA TYR A 282 22.44 -1.69 -1.74
C TYR A 282 21.38 -0.69 -2.15
N ILE A 283 21.30 -0.46 -3.46
CA ILE A 283 20.27 0.34 -4.11
C ILE A 283 19.54 -0.59 -5.09
N ILE A 284 18.22 -0.52 -5.13
CA ILE A 284 17.43 -1.28 -6.10
C ILE A 284 16.93 -0.33 -7.17
N GLY A 285 17.29 -0.61 -8.43
CA GLY A 285 16.70 0.04 -9.59
C GLY A 285 15.53 -0.78 -10.09
N VAL A 286 14.37 -0.15 -10.26
CA VAL A 286 13.11 -0.81 -10.60
C VAL A 286 12.43 -0.05 -11.73
N ASP A 287 11.81 -0.81 -12.64
CA ASP A 287 10.78 -0.31 -13.55
C ASP A 287 9.39 -0.63 -12.97
N LYS A 288 8.76 0.35 -12.33
CA LYS A 288 7.45 0.21 -11.68
C LYS A 288 6.35 -0.30 -12.61
N ASN A 289 6.44 -0.07 -13.92
CA ASN A 289 5.41 -0.49 -14.88
C ASN A 289 5.43 -2.01 -15.14
N CYS A 290 6.53 -2.67 -14.79
CA CYS A 290 6.81 -4.05 -15.17
C CYS A 290 7.41 -4.88 -14.01
N ALA A 291 7.58 -4.32 -12.82
CA ALA A 291 8.31 -4.97 -11.73
C ALA A 291 7.47 -5.97 -10.95
N LEU A 292 6.44 -5.46 -10.26
CA LEU A 292 5.68 -6.25 -9.30
C LEU A 292 4.19 -6.23 -9.59
N GLU A 293 3.56 -7.37 -9.38
CA GLU A 293 2.13 -7.51 -9.15
C GLU A 293 1.88 -7.59 -7.64
N MET A 294 0.96 -6.79 -7.13
CA MET A 294 0.47 -6.91 -5.76
C MET A 294 -0.84 -7.69 -5.76
N VAL A 295 -0.89 -8.77 -5.00
CA VAL A 295 -2.08 -9.61 -4.85
C VAL A 295 -2.68 -9.35 -3.48
N LYS A 296 -3.92 -8.87 -3.42
CA LYS A 296 -4.64 -8.57 -2.18
C LYS A 296 -5.79 -9.54 -2.01
N ALA A 297 -5.89 -10.17 -0.82
CA ALA A 297 -7.02 -11.02 -0.47
C ALA A 297 -7.96 -10.24 0.46
N GLY A 298 -9.00 -9.64 -0.13
CA GLY A 298 -9.92 -8.74 0.55
C GLY A 298 -9.32 -7.39 0.94
N ASP A 299 -10.15 -6.54 1.55
CA ASP A 299 -9.72 -5.26 2.13
C ASP A 299 -9.24 -5.46 3.58
N VAL A 300 -8.93 -4.37 4.29
CA VAL A 300 -8.61 -4.36 5.71
C VAL A 300 -9.76 -4.97 6.52
N GLN A 301 -9.49 -6.09 7.19
CA GLN A 301 -10.44 -6.76 8.07
C GLN A 301 -10.23 -6.29 9.51
N THR A 302 -11.28 -5.79 10.14
CA THR A 302 -11.30 -5.42 11.55
C THR A 302 -12.25 -6.33 12.31
N GLU A 303 -11.70 -7.21 13.13
CA GLU A 303 -12.46 -8.02 14.07
C GLU A 303 -12.51 -7.30 15.41
N TYR A 304 -13.73 -6.93 15.84
CA TYR A 304 -13.95 -6.25 17.11
C TYR A 304 -14.68 -7.17 18.08
N ASP A 305 -14.07 -7.41 19.24
CA ASP A 305 -14.65 -8.17 20.33
C ASP A 305 -14.60 -7.40 21.65
N LYS A 306 -15.70 -7.49 22.39
CA LYS A 306 -15.84 -6.90 23.73
C LYS A 306 -15.85 -8.04 24.73
N LEU A 307 -14.70 -8.25 25.40
CA LEU A 307 -14.60 -9.21 26.48
C LEU A 307 -15.21 -8.62 27.75
N ILE A 308 -16.47 -8.99 28.01
CA ILE A 308 -17.24 -8.53 29.18
C ILE A 308 -16.52 -8.89 30.48
N ASP A 309 -15.99 -10.11 30.60
CA ASP A 309 -15.37 -10.63 31.82
C ASP A 309 -14.07 -9.91 32.23
N ARG A 310 -13.39 -9.28 31.28
CA ARG A 310 -12.09 -8.62 31.52
C ARG A 310 -12.12 -7.11 31.35
N GLN A 311 -13.27 -6.53 31.01
CA GLN A 311 -13.41 -5.12 30.65
C GLN A 311 -12.34 -4.66 29.62
N LEU A 312 -11.97 -5.56 28.70
CA LEU A 312 -10.97 -5.31 27.67
C LEU A 312 -11.67 -5.17 26.32
N GLU A 313 -11.26 -4.16 25.57
CA GLU A 313 -11.61 -4.05 24.15
C GLU A 313 -10.49 -4.63 23.31
N ARG A 314 -10.87 -5.45 22.34
CA ARG A 314 -9.95 -6.10 21.42
C ARG A 314 -10.38 -5.79 20.00
N ALA A 315 -9.52 -5.10 19.26
CA ALA A 315 -9.68 -4.92 17.83
C ALA A 315 -8.48 -5.53 17.13
N ALA A 316 -8.69 -6.61 16.37
CA ALA A 316 -7.68 -7.18 15.51
C ALA A 316 -7.86 -6.60 14.10
N ILE A 317 -6.87 -5.83 13.66
CA ILE A 317 -6.87 -5.28 12.31
C ILE A 317 -5.86 -6.06 11.47
N THR A 318 -6.31 -6.61 10.36
CA THR A 318 -5.49 -7.46 9.49
C THR A 318 -5.68 -7.11 8.02
N SER A 319 -4.61 -7.25 7.24
CA SER A 319 -4.59 -7.09 5.79
C SER A 319 -3.73 -8.21 5.22
N ILE A 320 -4.18 -8.81 4.11
CA ILE A 320 -3.50 -9.92 3.45
C ILE A 320 -3.03 -9.42 2.09
N ALA A 321 -1.71 -9.45 1.90
CA ALA A 321 -1.09 -9.10 0.63
C ALA A 321 0.05 -10.05 0.30
N GLY A 322 0.27 -10.31 -0.98
CA GLY A 322 1.44 -10.97 -1.52
C GLY A 322 1.96 -10.23 -2.73
N PHE A 323 3.18 -10.55 -3.15
CA PHE A 323 3.84 -9.90 -4.28
C PHE A 323 4.41 -10.97 -5.22
N GLY A 324 4.22 -10.76 -6.51
CA GLY A 324 4.81 -11.57 -7.57
C GLY A 324 5.61 -10.70 -8.51
N LYS A 325 6.69 -11.24 -9.07
CA LYS A 325 7.52 -10.52 -10.04
C LYS A 325 7.08 -10.88 -11.45
N ILE A 326 6.69 -9.86 -12.21
CA ILE A 326 6.09 -10.04 -13.55
C ILE A 326 7.18 -10.40 -14.56
N PHE A 327 8.24 -9.60 -14.58
CA PHE A 327 9.40 -9.77 -15.46
C PHE A 327 10.68 -9.85 -14.63
N THR A 328 11.56 -10.83 -14.92
CA THR A 328 12.80 -11.02 -14.15
C THR A 328 13.77 -9.83 -14.27
N GLY A 329 13.84 -9.20 -15.44
CA GLY A 329 14.79 -8.14 -15.78
C GLY A 329 14.38 -6.72 -15.39
N SER A 330 13.16 -6.49 -14.90
CA SER A 330 12.64 -5.15 -14.55
C SER A 330 13.15 -4.62 -13.20
N ALA A 331 13.92 -5.41 -12.45
CA ALA A 331 14.54 -4.99 -11.20
C ALA A 331 15.99 -5.48 -11.10
N LYS A 332 16.89 -4.59 -10.67
CA LYS A 332 18.32 -4.88 -10.46
C LYS A 332 18.80 -4.30 -9.14
N VAL A 333 19.74 -4.99 -8.49
CA VAL A 333 20.31 -4.59 -7.20
C VAL A 333 21.74 -4.13 -7.42
N LEU A 334 22.05 -2.89 -7.10
CA LEU A 334 23.40 -2.36 -7.02
C LEU A 334 23.95 -2.54 -5.61
N LYS A 335 24.93 -3.42 -5.40
CA LYS A 335 25.60 -3.64 -4.11
C LYS A 335 26.96 -2.93 -4.05
N TYR A 336 27.32 -2.44 -2.88
CA TYR A 336 28.61 -1.81 -2.60
C TYR A 336 29.18 -2.22 -1.25
#